data_AF-A0A2N0ZBW0-F1
#
_entry.id   AF-A0A2N0ZBW0-F1
#
_cell.length_a   1.000
_cell.length_b   1.000
_cell.length_c   1.000
_cell.angle_alpha   90.00
_cell.angle_beta   90.00
_cell.angle_gamma   90.00
#
_symmetry.space_group_name_H-M   'P 1'
#
loop_
_entity.id
_entity.type
_entity.pdbx_description
1 polymer ?
#
loop_
_entity_poly.entity_id
_entity_poly.type
_entity_poly.pdbx_seq_one_letter_code
_entity_poly.pdbx_strand_id
1 'polypeptide(L)' 'MNIQNVKPVTKCPRCKGDGFVIAPRENLVMLECEECAHMWLTHSKICPDCKQPNGYFVDGPCRPCYSVRKQLL' A
#
# COMPACT_ATOMS: atom_id res chain seq x y z
N MET A 1 -6.27 11.28 17.80
CA MET A 1 -7.10 11.53 16.60
C MET A 1 -7.45 10.20 15.98
N ASN A 2 -8.74 9.85 15.94
CA ASN A 2 -9.23 8.55 15.49
C ASN A 2 -9.41 8.61 13.96
N ILE A 3 -8.37 8.27 13.20
CA ILE A 3 -8.41 8.26 11.73
C ILE A 3 -9.15 6.99 11.30
N GLN A 4 -10.47 7.01 11.36
CA GLN A 4 -11.32 5.93 10.85
C GLN A 4 -11.68 6.23 9.40
N ASN A 5 -11.37 5.30 8.50
CA ASN A 5 -11.87 5.22 7.11
C ASN A 5 -11.31 6.21 6.07
N VAL A 6 -9.99 6.40 6.01
CA VAL A 6 -9.40 6.95 4.78
C VAL A 6 -9.39 5.85 3.72
N LYS A 7 -10.35 5.90 2.79
CA LYS A 7 -10.35 4.99 1.63
C LYS A 7 -9.06 5.21 0.83
N PRO A 8 -8.29 4.15 0.51
CA PRO A 8 -7.09 4.28 -0.30
C PRO A 8 -7.43 4.90 -1.66
N VAL A 9 -6.73 5.95 -2.05
CA VAL A 9 -6.89 6.59 -3.35
C VAL A 9 -5.98 5.90 -4.35
N THR A 10 -6.58 5.09 -5.23
CA THR A 10 -5.89 4.38 -6.33
C THR A 10 -5.73 5.20 -7.59
N LYS A 11 -6.67 6.11 -7.83
CA LYS A 11 -6.69 6.93 -9.04
C LYS A 11 -5.86 8.17 -8.83
N CYS A 12 -5.03 8.50 -9.82
CA CYS A 12 -4.20 9.69 -9.79
C CYS A 12 -5.03 10.93 -9.45
N PRO A 13 -4.63 11.73 -8.44
CA PRO A 13 -5.41 12.90 -8.04
C PRO A 13 -5.48 13.97 -9.13
N ARG A 14 -4.53 13.98 -10.09
CA ARG A 14 -4.48 14.93 -11.21
C ARG A 14 -5.32 14.51 -12.42
N CYS A 15 -5.05 13.34 -13.00
CA CYS A 15 -5.69 12.92 -14.26
C CYS A 15 -6.71 11.79 -14.11
N LYS A 16 -6.89 11.22 -12.90
CA LYS A 16 -7.72 10.04 -12.63
C LYS A 16 -7.26 8.74 -13.33
N GLY A 17 -6.11 8.76 -14.01
CA GLY A 17 -5.44 7.56 -14.52
C GLY A 17 -4.99 6.61 -13.40
N ASP A 18 -4.56 5.42 -13.80
CA ASP A 18 -4.08 4.40 -12.87
C ASP A 18 -2.68 4.72 -12.33
N GLY A 19 -2.44 4.24 -11.11
CA GLY A 19 -1.17 4.38 -10.41
C GLY A 19 -0.58 3.02 -10.07
N PHE A 20 0.75 2.90 -10.18
CA PHE A 20 1.49 1.71 -9.77
C PHE A 20 2.36 2.01 -8.56
N VAL A 21 2.59 0.99 -7.73
CA VAL A 21 3.40 1.12 -6.51
C VAL A 21 4.88 1.20 -6.88
N ILE A 22 5.56 2.23 -6.39
CA ILE A 22 7.00 2.42 -6.58
C ILE A 22 7.80 2.18 -5.31
N ALA A 23 7.27 2.51 -4.12
CA ALA A 23 7.93 2.19 -2.86
C ALA A 23 6.98 2.14 -1.66
N PRO A 24 7.21 1.22 -0.69
CA PRO A 24 6.58 1.29 0.63
C PRO A 24 7.17 2.43 1.48
N ARG A 25 6.35 3.05 2.32
CA ARG A 25 6.73 4.11 3.27
C ARG A 25 5.96 3.95 4.59
N GLU A 26 6.44 3.09 5.48
CA GLU A 26 5.80 2.80 6.77
C GLU A 26 4.31 2.42 6.65
N ASN A 27 3.39 3.29 7.09
CA ASN A 27 1.94 3.14 6.99
C ASN A 27 1.35 3.63 5.65
N LEU A 28 2.21 4.06 4.73
CA LEU A 28 1.88 4.59 3.41
C LEU A 28 2.57 3.78 2.31
N VAL A 29 2.07 3.97 1.10
CA VAL A 29 2.63 3.47 -0.14
C VAL A 29 2.70 4.62 -1.13
N MET A 30 3.85 4.76 -1.77
CA MET A 30 4.07 5.75 -2.82
C MET A 30 3.66 5.14 -4.16
N LEU A 31 2.77 5.83 -4.87
CA LEU A 31 2.30 5.49 -6.21
C LEU A 31 2.80 6.53 -7.22
N GLU A 32 2.96 6.10 -8.46
CA GLU A 32 3.22 6.94 -9.62
C GLU A 32 2.16 6.69 -10.70
N CYS A 33 1.67 7.76 -11.32
CA CYS A 33 0.67 7.67 -12.39
C CYS A 33 1.32 7.26 -13.71
N GLU A 34 0.73 6.28 -14.39
CA GLU A 34 1.18 5.85 -15.71
C GLU A 34 1.03 6.92 -16.79
N GLU A 35 -0.01 7.76 -16.72
CA GLU A 35 -0.32 8.74 -17.77
C GLU A 35 0.43 10.07 -17.63
N CYS A 36 0.68 10.52 -16.40
CA CYS A 36 1.22 11.87 -16.14
C CYS A 36 2.41 11.91 -15.19
N ALA A 37 2.96 10.75 -14.80
CA ALA A 37 4.10 10.61 -13.89
C ALA A 37 3.95 11.34 -12.53
N HIS A 38 2.72 11.72 -12.16
CA HIS A 38 2.48 12.35 -10.87
C HIS A 38 2.63 11.32 -9.76
N MET A 39 3.38 11.66 -8.72
CA MET A 39 3.56 10.80 -7.54
C MET A 39 2.67 11.25 -6.38
N TRP A 40 2.08 10.29 -5.66
CA TRP A 40 1.30 10.55 -4.44
C TRP A 40 1.44 9.43 -3.42
N LEU A 41 1.09 9.73 -2.16
CA LEU A 41 1.04 8.77 -1.08
C LEU A 41 -0.40 8.32 -0.82
N THR A 42 -0.58 7.02 -0.58
CA THR A 42 -1.85 6.43 -0.15
C THR A 42 -1.61 5.48 1.03
N HIS A 43 -2.63 5.18 1.82
CA HIS A 43 -2.47 4.25 2.95
C HIS A 43 -2.22 2.82 2.46
N SER A 44 -1.27 2.15 3.09
CA SER A 44 -1.07 0.71 2.91
C SER A 44 -2.24 -0.08 3.50
N LYS A 45 -2.46 -1.30 2.99
CA LYS A 45 -3.39 -2.25 3.60
C LYS A 45 -2.82 -2.81 4.91
N ILE A 46 -3.68 -3.43 5.71
CA ILE A 46 -3.28 -4.03 6.99
C ILE A 46 -2.94 -5.50 6.78
N CYS A 47 -1.80 -5.93 7.33
CA CYS A 47 -1.37 -7.33 7.34
C CYS A 47 -2.36 -8.17 8.16
N PRO A 48 -2.92 -9.26 7.59
CA PRO A 48 -3.85 -10.12 8.32
C PRO A 48 -3.20 -10.83 9.51
N ASP A 49 -1.89 -11.06 9.47
CA ASP A 49 -1.16 -11.86 10.45
C ASP A 49 -0.73 -11.04 11.68
N CYS A 50 -0.08 -9.88 11.47
CA CYS A 50 0.49 -9.07 12.57
C CYS A 50 -0.28 -7.78 12.87
N LYS A 51 -1.35 -7.48 12.14
CA LYS A 51 -2.20 -6.29 12.30
C LYS A 51 -1.46 -4.94 12.13
N GLN A 52 -0.29 -4.95 11.50
CA GLN A 52 0.47 -3.76 11.13
C GLN A 52 0.28 -3.42 9.63
N PRO A 53 0.59 -2.19 9.19
CA PRO A 53 0.77 -1.86 7.77
C PRO A 53 1.54 -2.92 7.00
N ASN A 54 0.99 -3.41 5.88
CA ASN A 54 1.67 -4.41 5.06
C ASN A 54 2.67 -3.82 4.07
N GLY A 55 2.65 -2.49 3.88
CA GLY A 55 3.50 -1.78 2.92
C GLY A 55 3.06 -1.94 1.46
N TYR A 56 1.93 -2.59 1.21
CA TYR A 56 1.38 -2.84 -0.12
C TYR A 56 0.00 -2.20 -0.27
N PHE A 57 -0.38 -1.98 -1.53
CA PHE A 57 -1.71 -1.48 -1.86
C PHE A 57 -2.79 -2.60 -1.84
N VAL A 58 -2.37 -3.85 -1.96
CA VAL A 58 -3.24 -5.03 -2.00
C VAL A 58 -3.33 -5.72 -0.64
N ASP A 59 -4.42 -6.45 -0.41
CA ASP A 59 -4.59 -7.26 0.79
C ASP A 59 -3.60 -8.44 0.78
N GLY A 60 -2.99 -8.72 1.93
CA GLY A 60 -2.03 -9.82 2.05
C GLY A 60 -1.03 -9.64 3.19
N PRO A 61 -0.25 -10.70 3.50
CA PRO A 61 0.77 -10.67 4.54
C PRO A 61 1.87 -9.67 4.20
N CYS A 62 2.40 -8.99 5.22
CA CYS A 62 3.59 -8.17 5.08
C CYS A 62 4.82 -9.04 4.81
N ARG A 63 5.88 -8.44 4.24
CA ARG A 63 7.13 -9.15 3.89
C ARG A 63 7.70 -9.99 5.05
N PRO A 64 7.81 -9.48 6.30
CA PRO A 64 8.25 -10.30 7.43
C PRO A 64 7.38 -11.55 7.68
N CYS A 65 6.06 -11.38 7.74
CA CYS A 65 5.13 -12.50 7.96
C CYS A 65 5.18 -13.52 6.82
N TYR A 66 5.29 -13.05 5.57
CA TYR A 66 5.45 -13.93 4.41
C TYR A 66 6.74 -14.75 4.46
N SER A 67 7.87 -14.13 4.83
CA SER A 67 9.15 -14.81 4.96
C SER A 67 9.14 -15.89 6.04
N VAL A 68 8.46 -15.66 7.16
CA VAL A 68 8.29 -16.67 8.22
C VAL A 68 7.46 -17.86 7.71
N ARG A 69 6.35 -17.62 6.99
CA ARG A 69 5.50 -18.70 6.46
C ARG A 69 6.24 -19.60 5.48
N LYS A 70 7.14 -19.05 4.65
CA LYS A 70 7.95 -19.84 3.72
C LYS A 70 9.01 -20.73 4.37
N GLN A 71 9.43 -20.44 5.61
CA GLN A 71 10.40 -21.26 6.33
C GLN A 71 9.76 -22.49 7.00
N LEU A 72 8.43 -22.56 7.03
CA LEU A 72 7.65 -23.64 7.63
C LEU A 72 7.01 -24.59 6.59
N LEU A 73 7.31 -24.38 5.31
CA LEU A 73 6.90 -25.21 4.16
C LEU A 73 8.13 -25.85 3.53
#